data_AF-A0A1I3PKZ8-F1
#
_entry.id   AF-A0A1I3PKZ8-F1
#
_cell.length_a   1.000
_cell.length_b   1.000
_cell.length_c   1.000
_cell.angle_alpha   90.00
_cell.angle_beta   90.00
_cell.angle_gamma   90.00
#
_symmetry.space_group_name_H-M   'P 1'
#
loop_
_entity.id
_entity.type
_entity.pdbx_description
1 polymer ?
#
loop_
_entity_poly.entity_id
_entity_poly.type
_entity_poly.pdbx_seq_one_letter_code
_entity_poly.pdbx_strand_id
1 'polypeptide(L)'
;MANRGKRMTAAVPIVIVAGFALALFSPSPTPEWAVRKDILLSFHPVLAFEARVTEGTTKDDPRYGDLYHASGLEASFVYVKKSGYGWYVASRGTGP
;
A
#
# COMPACT_ATOMS: atom_id res chain seq x y z
N MET A 1 29.79 -33.29 7.03
CA MET A 1 29.63 -31.95 7.64
C MET A 1 29.69 -30.87 6.55
N ALA A 2 28.59 -30.61 5.84
CA ALA A 2 28.52 -29.51 4.87
C ALA A 2 27.04 -29.18 4.61
N ASN A 3 26.40 -28.40 5.49
CA ASN A 3 25.06 -27.91 5.18
C ASN A 3 24.61 -26.65 5.95
N ARG A 4 25.38 -26.16 6.92
CA ARG A 4 25.00 -24.96 7.69
C ARG A 4 25.24 -23.67 6.92
N GLY A 5 26.36 -23.56 6.19
CA GLY A 5 26.69 -22.39 5.36
C GLY A 5 25.68 -22.14 4.24
N LYS A 6 25.41 -23.15 3.40
CA LYS A 6 24.48 -23.05 2.24
C LYS A 6 23.03 -22.76 2.65
N ARG A 7 22.58 -23.29 3.81
CA ARG A 7 21.25 -23.02 4.38
C ARG A 7 21.11 -21.58 4.88
N MET A 8 22.14 -21.02 5.53
CA MET A 8 22.11 -19.60 5.93
C MET A 8 22.11 -18.67 4.71
N THR A 9 22.89 -18.97 3.67
CA THR A 9 22.95 -18.15 2.44
C THR A 9 21.63 -18.15 1.68
N ALA A 10 20.88 -19.26 1.69
CA ALA A 10 19.54 -19.33 1.09
C ALA A 10 18.42 -18.79 1.99
N ALA A 11 18.60 -18.83 3.33
CA ALA A 11 17.62 -18.28 4.26
C ALA A 11 17.54 -16.75 4.20
N VAL A 12 18.67 -16.06 4.00
CA VAL A 12 18.71 -14.59 3.91
C VAL A 12 17.80 -14.03 2.81
N PRO A 13 17.89 -14.46 1.53
CA PRO A 13 17.01 -13.95 0.49
C PRO A 13 15.54 -14.31 0.74
N ILE A 14 15.26 -15.49 1.30
CA ILE A 14 13.88 -15.87 1.67
C ILE A 14 13.31 -14.92 2.72
N VAL A 15 14.07 -14.62 3.76
CA VAL A 15 13.66 -13.69 4.82
C VAL A 15 13.47 -12.28 4.27
N ILE A 16 14.35 -11.83 3.36
CA ILE A 16 14.21 -10.51 2.72
C ILE A 16 12.92 -10.45 1.88
N VAL A 17 12.68 -11.45 1.03
CA VAL A 17 11.48 -11.49 0.18
C VAL A 17 10.21 -11.60 1.03
N ALA A 18 10.21 -12.45 2.05
CA ALA A 18 9.08 -12.59 2.96
C ALA A 18 8.82 -11.30 3.76
N GLY A 19 9.88 -10.66 4.27
CA GLY A 19 9.77 -9.39 4.98
C GLY A 19 9.27 -8.26 4.08
N PHE A 20 9.75 -8.20 2.84
CA PHE A 20 9.29 -7.23 1.85
C PHE A 20 7.82 -7.45 1.46
N ALA A 21 7.42 -8.70 1.22
CA ALA A 21 6.02 -9.04 0.97
C ALA A 21 5.14 -8.65 2.17
N LEU A 22 5.56 -8.97 3.40
CA LEU A 22 4.83 -8.57 4.60
C LEU A 22 4.67 -7.05 4.71
N ALA A 23 5.71 -6.28 4.41
CA ALA A 23 5.63 -4.81 4.42
C ALA A 23 4.68 -4.25 3.34
N LEU A 24 4.59 -4.92 2.18
CA LEU A 24 3.69 -4.53 1.10
C LEU A 24 2.22 -4.84 1.40
N PHE A 25 1.95 -5.96 2.08
CA PHE A 25 0.57 -6.39 2.40
C PHE A 25 0.09 -5.96 3.80
N SER A 26 0.97 -5.47 4.68
CA SER A 26 0.58 -4.95 5.99
C SER A 26 -0.12 -3.60 5.87
N PRO A 27 -1.07 -3.24 6.76
CA PRO A 27 -1.60 -1.88 6.82
C PRO A 27 -0.50 -0.83 6.95
N SER A 28 -0.70 0.34 6.34
CA SER A 28 0.24 1.46 6.32
C SER A 28 0.09 2.35 7.57
N PRO A 29 1.16 3.02 8.04
CA PRO A 29 1.09 3.88 9.21
C PRO A 29 0.22 5.13 9.00
N THR A 30 0.14 5.64 7.76
CA THR A 30 -0.70 6.78 7.40
C THR A 30 -1.58 6.44 6.20
N PRO A 31 -2.71 7.15 6.01
CA PRO A 31 -3.58 6.96 4.85
C PRO A 31 -2.86 7.27 3.53
N GLU A 32 -2.02 8.32 3.49
CA GLU A 32 -1.21 8.63 2.30
C GLU A 32 -0.28 7.46 1.93
N TRP A 33 0.39 6.84 2.91
CA TRP A 33 1.21 5.66 2.67
C TRP A 33 0.39 4.45 2.20
N ALA A 34 -0.89 4.35 2.59
CA ALA A 34 -1.77 3.31 2.05
C ALA A 34 -2.02 3.54 0.55
N VAL A 35 -2.36 4.78 0.16
CA VAL A 35 -2.57 5.17 -1.24
C VAL A 35 -1.30 4.97 -2.07
N ARG A 36 -0.14 5.45 -1.62
CA ARG A 36 1.12 5.30 -2.38
C ARG A 36 1.52 3.85 -2.59
N LYS A 37 1.39 3.03 -1.55
CA LYS A 37 1.67 1.59 -1.62
C LYS A 37 0.73 0.87 -2.58
N ASP A 38 -0.53 1.27 -2.58
CA ASP A 38 -1.55 0.76 -3.46
C ASP A 38 -1.26 1.10 -4.94
N ILE A 39 -0.79 2.32 -5.22
CA ILE A 39 -0.29 2.73 -6.55
C ILE A 39 0.93 1.90 -6.98
N LEU A 40 1.87 1.69 -6.06
CA LEU A 40 3.06 0.86 -6.30
C LEU A 40 2.68 -0.58 -6.67
N LEU A 41 1.74 -1.16 -5.93
CA LEU A 41 1.21 -2.51 -6.18
C LEU A 41 0.35 -2.61 -7.45
N SER A 42 -0.06 -1.47 -8.00
CA SER A 42 -0.79 -1.38 -9.27
C SER A 42 0.13 -1.20 -10.48
N PHE A 43 1.42 -1.51 -10.34
CA PHE A 43 2.44 -1.39 -11.40
C PHE A 43 2.68 0.04 -11.90
N HIS A 44 2.39 1.05 -11.06
CA HIS A 44 2.72 2.44 -11.35
C HIS A 44 3.78 2.99 -10.38
N PRO A 45 5.02 2.45 -10.39
CA PRO A 45 6.03 2.79 -9.40
C PRO A 45 6.41 4.27 -9.43
N VAL A 46 6.51 4.90 -10.61
CA VAL A 46 6.82 6.33 -10.74
C VAL A 46 5.73 7.19 -10.08
N LEU A 47 4.46 6.87 -10.37
CA LEU A 47 3.33 7.58 -9.79
C LEU A 47 3.23 7.37 -8.27
N ALA A 48 3.66 6.22 -7.73
CA ALA A 48 3.64 6.00 -6.28
C ALA A 48 4.47 7.04 -5.51
N PHE A 49 5.52 7.58 -6.13
CA PHE A 49 6.38 8.61 -5.55
C PHE A 49 5.96 10.02 -5.95
N GLU A 50 5.58 10.24 -7.20
CA GLU A 50 5.33 11.57 -7.75
C GLU A 50 3.87 12.03 -7.61
N ALA A 51 2.91 11.11 -7.52
CA ALA A 51 1.50 11.47 -7.43
C ALA A 51 1.25 12.32 -6.19
N ARG A 52 0.57 13.44 -6.40
CA ARG A 52 0.04 14.23 -5.31
C ARG A 52 -1.17 13.49 -4.75
N VAL A 53 -1.09 13.13 -3.47
CA VAL A 53 -2.17 12.52 -2.72
C VAL A 53 -2.82 13.63 -1.89
N THR A 54 -4.08 13.96 -2.19
CA THR A 54 -4.84 14.98 -1.46
C THR A 54 -6.06 14.37 -0.81
N GLU A 55 -6.41 14.84 0.37
CA GLU A 55 -7.63 14.45 1.04
C GLU A 55 -8.86 14.94 0.26
N GLY A 56 -9.85 14.06 0.10
CA GLY A 56 -11.16 14.38 -0.44
C GLY A 56 -12.12 14.87 0.64
N THR A 57 -13.36 15.12 0.24
CA THR A 57 -14.42 15.66 1.12
C THR A 57 -15.09 14.61 2.00
N THR A 58 -15.12 13.35 1.56
CA THR A 58 -15.70 12.24 2.32
C THR A 58 -14.72 11.77 3.40
N LYS A 59 -15.19 11.76 4.65
CA LYS A 59 -14.44 11.33 5.83
C LYS A 59 -15.31 10.41 6.69
N ASP A 60 -14.67 9.44 7.32
CA ASP A 60 -15.27 8.49 8.27
C ASP A 60 -16.54 7.78 7.72
N ASP A 61 -16.62 7.57 6.39
CA ASP A 61 -17.75 6.86 5.81
C ASP A 61 -17.69 5.38 6.28
N PRO A 62 -18.75 4.86 6.92
CA PRO A 62 -18.72 3.50 7.47
C PRO A 62 -18.56 2.43 6.37
N ARG A 63 -19.03 2.72 5.16
CA ARG A 63 -19.00 1.81 4.02
C ARG A 63 -17.68 1.87 3.26
N TYR A 64 -17.14 3.06 3.00
CA TYR A 64 -15.97 3.26 2.14
C TYR A 64 -14.74 3.80 2.88
N GLY A 65 -14.92 4.61 3.92
CA GLY A 65 -13.85 5.25 4.69
C GLY A 65 -13.56 6.67 4.22
N ASP A 66 -12.31 7.10 4.36
CA ASP A 66 -11.86 8.41 3.94
C ASP A 66 -11.53 8.42 2.45
N LEU A 67 -12.01 9.43 1.73
CA LEU A 67 -11.67 9.63 0.33
C LEU A 67 -10.34 10.37 0.19
N TYR A 68 -9.50 9.89 -0.72
CA TYR A 68 -8.29 10.53 -1.18
C TYR A 68 -8.28 10.61 -2.70
N HIS A 69 -7.66 11.66 -3.22
CA HIS A 69 -7.41 11.83 -4.64
C HIS A 69 -5.92 11.65 -4.93
N ALA A 70 -5.60 10.79 -5.89
CA ALA A 70 -4.24 10.60 -6.38
C ALA A 70 -4.14 11.07 -7.83
N SER A 71 -3.34 12.10 -8.08
CA SER A 71 -3.16 12.66 -9.42
C SER A 71 -2.48 11.68 -10.38
N GLY A 72 -2.91 11.65 -11.65
CA GLY A 72 -2.25 10.90 -12.71
C GLY A 72 -2.65 9.43 -12.84
N LEU A 73 -3.67 8.99 -12.09
CA LEU A 73 -4.26 7.65 -12.21
C LEU A 73 -5.65 7.74 -12.83
N GLU A 74 -5.97 6.79 -13.71
CA GLU A 74 -7.33 6.63 -14.25
C GLU A 74 -8.36 6.43 -13.12
N ALA A 75 -8.00 5.71 -12.06
CA ALA A 75 -8.75 5.60 -10.82
C ALA A 75 -8.25 6.62 -9.79
N SER A 76 -8.58 7.89 -9.98
CA SER A 76 -8.13 8.98 -9.11
C SER A 76 -8.78 8.98 -7.72
N PHE A 77 -9.90 8.27 -7.51
CA PHE A 77 -10.64 8.23 -6.25
C PHE A 77 -10.26 6.98 -5.47
N VAL A 78 -9.64 7.16 -4.30
CA VAL A 78 -9.13 6.08 -3.47
C VAL A 78 -9.73 6.19 -2.08
N TYR A 79 -10.47 5.17 -1.67
CA TYR A 79 -11.03 5.10 -0.33
C TYR A 79 -10.12 4.30 0.60
N VAL A 80 -9.76 4.90 1.73
CA VAL A 80 -8.92 4.26 2.75
C VAL A 80 -9.67 4.09 4.06
N LYS A 81 -9.43 2.97 4.72
CA LYS A 81 -9.98 2.66 6.04
C LYS A 81 -8.88 2.48 7.06
N LYS A 82 -9.18 2.93 8.28
CA LYS A 82 -8.37 2.66 9.46
C LYS A 82 -8.75 1.31 10.05
N SER A 83 -7.74 0.47 10.27
CA SER A 83 -7.80 -0.76 11.06
C SER A 83 -6.99 -0.58 12.35
N GLY A 84 -7.10 -1.53 13.29
CA GLY A 84 -6.29 -1.52 14.51
C GLY A 84 -4.77 -1.53 14.27
N TYR A 85 -4.32 -1.97 13.08
CA TYR A 85 -2.91 -2.09 12.72
C TYR A 85 -2.43 -1.03 11.72
N GLY A 86 -3.30 -0.08 11.34
CA GLY A 86 -2.98 0.98 10.38
C GLY A 86 -4.02 1.13 9.28
N TRP A 87 -3.64 1.77 8.18
CA TRP A 87 -4.50 2.18 7.08
C TRP A 87 -4.37 1.26 5.87
N TYR A 88 -5.48 0.98 5.20
CA TYR A 88 -5.49 0.19 3.99
C TYR A 88 -6.48 0.78 2.98
N VAL A 89 -6.24 0.53 1.68
CA VAL A 89 -7.17 0.91 0.63
C VAL A 89 -8.33 -0.09 0.60
N ALA A 90 -9.54 0.42 0.79
CA ALA A 90 -10.76 -0.38 0.80
C ALA A 90 -11.37 -0.49 -0.61
N SER A 91 -11.29 0.57 -1.41
CA SER A 91 -11.77 0.56 -2.80
C SER A 91 -11.15 1.70 -3.62
N ARG A 92 -11.25 1.59 -4.95
CA ARG A 92 -10.78 2.58 -5.91
C ARG A 92 -11.82 2.75 -7.02
N GLY A 93 -11.91 3.94 -7.59
CA GLY A 93 -12.85 4.25 -8.66
C GLY A 93 -12.41 5.41 -9.54
N THR A 94 -13.09 5.55 -10.68
CA THR A 94 -12.94 6.67 -11.61
C THR A 94 -13.83 7.87 -11.25
N GLY A 95 -14.68 7.72 -10.23
CA GLY A 95 -15.57 8.74 -9.68
C GLY A 95 -15.86 8.50 -8.20
N PRO A 96 -16.39 9.50 -7.49
CA PRO A 96 -16.86 9.35 -6.10
C PRO A 96 -18.17 8.56 -6.02
#